data_AF-A0A0F3RKH2-F1
#
_entry.id   AF-A0A0F3RKH2-F1
#
_cell.length_a   1.000
_cell.length_b   1.000
_cell.length_c   1.000
_cell.angle_alpha   90.00
_cell.angle_beta   90.00
_cell.angle_gamma   90.00
#
_symmetry.space_group_name_H-M   'P 1'
#
loop_
_entity.id
_entity.type
_entity.pdbx_description
1 polymer ?
#
loop_
_entity_poly.entity_id
_entity_poly.type
_entity_poly.pdbx_seq_one_letter_code
_entity_poly.pdbx_strand_id
1 'polypeptide(L)' 'MKSNQIKELKDEKFSRLTGVRKGIFSKMLDILRKADGLKKSKGVRKNKLSLEEQ' A
#
# COMPACT_ATOMS: atom_id res chain seq x y z
N MET A 1 3.27 -7.14 1.63
CA MET A 1 3.46 -6.60 0.25
C MET A 1 4.81 -5.91 0.23
N LYS A 2 5.73 -6.25 -0.69
CA LYS A 2 7.06 -5.59 -0.79
C LYS A 2 6.95 -4.19 -1.40
N SER A 3 6.23 -3.29 -0.72
CA SER A 3 5.88 -1.95 -1.21
C SER A 3 7.10 -1.04 -1.39
N ASN A 4 8.14 -1.24 -0.59
CA ASN A 4 9.34 -0.39 -0.58
C ASN A 4 10.13 -0.55 -1.89
N GLN A 5 10.30 -1.78 -2.38
CA GLN A 5 10.95 -2.04 -3.68
C GLN A 5 10.19 -1.40 -4.85
N ILE A 6 8.86 -1.34 -4.75
CA ILE A 6 8.02 -0.77 -5.80
C ILE A 6 8.07 0.76 -5.74
N LYS A 7 8.18 1.38 -4.55
CA LYS A 7 8.31 2.84 -4.40
C LYS A 7 9.59 3.40 -5.02
N GLU A 8 10.69 2.63 -5.02
CA GLU A 8 11.99 3.05 -5.57
C GLU A 8 12.08 2.92 -7.11
N LEU A 9 11.06 2.36 -7.78
CA LEU A 9 11.03 2.26 -9.23
C LEU A 9 10.81 3.64 -9.89
N LYS A 10 11.50 3.89 -11.02
CA LYS A 10 11.17 5.01 -11.92
C LYS A 10 9.72 4.91 -12.41
N ASP A 11 9.07 6.05 -12.66
CA ASP A 11 7.64 6.14 -13.01
C ASP A 11 7.21 5.25 -14.18
N GLU A 12 8.07 5.08 -15.18
CA GLU A 12 7.80 4.22 -16.33
C GLU A 12 7.75 2.73 -15.94
N LYS A 13 8.77 2.23 -15.23
CA LYS A 13 8.80 0.84 -14.74
C LYS A 13 7.69 0.58 -13.72
N PHE A 14 7.40 1.57 -12.88
CA PHE A 14 6.32 1.53 -11.92
C PHE A 14 4.95 1.37 -12.61
N SER A 15 4.67 2.20 -13.62
CA SER A 15 3.40 2.17 -14.34
C SER A 15 3.25 0.87 -15.14
N ARG A 16 4.34 0.36 -15.72
CA ARG A 16 4.33 -0.95 -16.41
C ARG A 16 4.08 -2.12 -15.47
N LEU A 17 4.62 -2.08 -14.25
CA LEU A 17 4.46 -3.13 -13.25
C LEU A 17 3.08 -3.13 -12.58
N THR A 18 2.61 -1.94 -12.21
CA THR A 18 1.42 -1.78 -11.37
C THR A 18 0.16 -1.42 -12.15
N GLY A 19 0.30 -0.90 -13.38
CA GLY A 19 -0.82 -0.40 -14.19
C GLY A 19 -1.44 0.90 -13.67
N VAL A 20 -0.88 1.49 -12.61
CA VAL A 20 -1.40 2.72 -11.99
C VAL A 20 -0.32 3.80 -11.92
N ARG A 21 -0.75 5.06 -11.98
CA ARG A 21 0.14 6.21 -11.73
C ARG A 21 0.56 6.24 -10.26
N LYS A 22 1.80 6.64 -9.98
CA LYS A 22 2.32 6.77 -8.60
C LYS A 22 1.44 7.62 -7.69
N GLY A 23 0.87 8.72 -8.20
CA GLY A 23 -0.02 9.57 -7.41
C GLY A 23 -1.30 8.86 -6.95
N ILE A 24 -1.89 8.02 -7.81
CA ILE A 24 -3.07 7.21 -7.45
C ILE A 24 -2.67 6.13 -6.45
N PHE A 25 -1.53 5.47 -6.68
CA PHE A 25 -1.00 4.45 -5.79
C PHE A 25 -0.73 4.98 -4.38
N SER A 26 -0.18 6.19 -4.28
CA SER A 26 0.03 6.86 -2.98
C SER A 26 -1.29 7.11 -2.24
N LYS A 27 -2.34 7.57 -2.94
CA LYS A 27 -3.68 7.74 -2.37
C LYS A 27 -4.30 6.41 -1.93
N MET A 28 -4.12 5.34 -2.71
CA MET A 28 -4.55 3.99 -2.32
C MET A 28 -3.84 3.52 -1.04
N LEU A 29 -2.53 3.75 -0.92
CA LEU A 29 -1.79 3.42 0.30
C LEU A 29 -2.27 4.22 1.51
N ASP A 30 -2.58 5.50 1.35
CA ASP A 30 -3.12 6.34 2.43
C ASP A 30 -4.47 5.82 2.93
N ILE A 31 -5.37 5.44 2.01
CA ILE A 31 -6.67 4.84 2.33
C ILE A 31 -6.47 3.51 3.07
N LEU A 32 -5.56 2.66 2.59
CA LEU A 32 -5.24 1.38 3.23
C LEU A 32 -4.65 1.58 4.64
N ARG A 33 -3.77 2.58 4.83
CA ARG A 33 -3.17 2.87 6.14
C ARG A 33 -4.21 3.38 7.13
N LYS A 34 -5.11 4.27 6.70
CA LYS A 34 -6.24 4.75 7.50
C LYS A 34 -7.19 3.62 7.88
N ALA A 35 -7.52 2.76 6.92
CA ALA A 35 -8.37 1.61 7.16
C ALA A 35 -7.73 0.61 8.14
N ASP A 36 -6.42 0.34 8.01
CA ASP A 36 -5.69 -0.54 8.92
C ASP A 36 -5.63 0.03 10.34
N GLY A 37 -5.33 1.33 10.49
CA GLY A 37 -5.31 2.00 11.80
C GLY A 37 -6.68 1.95 12.51
N LEU A 38 -7.77 2.17 11.78
CA LEU A 38 -9.13 2.09 12.31
C LEU A 38 -9.55 0.65 12.64
N LYS A 39 -8.99 -0.35 11.96
CA LYS A 39 -9.32 -1.77 12.18
C LYS A 39 -8.50 -2.37 13.33
N LYS A 40 -7.26 -1.92 13.53
CA LYS A 40 -6.42 -2.27 14.69
C LYS A 40 -6.99 -1.77 16.01
N SER A 41 -7.54 -0.55 16.04
CA SER A 41 -8.19 -0.01 17.24
C SER A 41 -9.47 -0.77 17.64
N LYS A 42 -10.13 -1.43 16.68
CA LYS A 42 -11.35 -2.23 16.91
C LYS A 42 -11.08 -3.69 17.30
N GLY A 43 -9.81 -4.09 17.49
CA GLY A 43 -9.45 -5.45 17.95
C GLY A 43 -9.82 -6.58 16.98
N VAL A 44 -10.05 -6.27 15.70
CA VAL A 44 -10.48 -7.26 14.71
C VAL A 44 -9.29 -8.09 14.24
N ARG A 45 -9.52 -9.40 14.03
CA ARG A 45 -8.56 -10.39 13.51
C ARG A 45 -7.73 -9.81 12.34
N LYS A 46 -6.41 -10.03 12.39
CA LYS A 46 -5.43 -9.55 11.39
C LYS A 46 -5.91 -9.87 9.97
N ASN A 47 -5.92 -8.86 9.09
CA ASN A 47 -6.40 -8.98 7.71
C ASN A 47 -5.42 -9.81 6.85
N LYS A 48 -5.93 -10.50 5.81
CA LYS A 48 -5.11 -11.23 4.81
C LYS A 48 -4.15 -10.31 4.04
N LEU A 49 -4.49 -9.03 3.92
CA LEU A 49 -3.65 -7.96 3.37
C LEU A 49 -3.17 -7.09 4.54
N SER A 50 -1.95 -7.37 5.01
CA SER A 50 -1.20 -6.48 5.91
C SER A 50 -0.27 -5.59 5.09
N LEU A 51 -0.19 -4.32 5.48
CA LEU A 51 0.95 -3.48 5.12
C LEU A 51 2.13 -3.99 5.95
N GLU A 52 2.99 -4.78 5.31
CA GLU A 52 4.27 -5.16 5.91
C GLU A 52 5.13 -3.89 5.98
N GLU A 53 5.16 -3.27 7.16
CA GLU A 53 6.21 -2.36 7.58
C GLU A 53 7.24 -3.24 8.32
N GLN A 54 8.21 -3.75 7.56
CA GLN A 54 9.53 -4.15 8.06
C GLN A 54 10.55 -3.94 6.94
#